data_AF-A0A8T6LRC0-F1
#
_entry.id   AF-A0A8T6LRC0-F1
#
_cell.length_a   1.000
_cell.length_b   1.000
_cell.length_c   1.000
_cell.angle_alpha   90.00
_cell.angle_beta   90.00
_cell.angle_gamma   90.00
#
_symmetry.space_group_name_H-M   'P 1'
#
loop_
_entity.id
_entity.type
_entity.pdbx_description
1 polymer ?
#
loop_
_entity_poly.entity_id
_entity_poly.type
_entity_poly.pdbx_seq_one_letter_code
_entity_poly.pdbx_strand_id
1 'polypeptide(L)'
;MLERELENKRDRREDSAVLRISLYSESSLESNLRVTYFQRQASWSSSYAAYLDTEANRLRLTHEAQVSQTSSEDWNNVELTLSTSNPGGAMQAPEQDSRFLDLYEPRMGARMARPGVERRFEAAQMLEEVVVSSARLPSGRYAVLYRASERASISNVADQAQGVPLSEYRVGVSLVTRTNPRRNASAFLSARYAHDSETPLLGGPMRVFVDGAFAGLAQLPDLLPGAEAVLPMGPDRQVEVSATDQGGGKGSEGFLTSRNTQLADFLFEVVNRHSRQTTIEVVDYYPVSRDERIEVSVPRSATKPDEENIDERPGVIVWRKTLEPGERWRIAHQYEVSFPEDTMLTDPL
;
A
#
# COMPACT_ATOMS: atom_id res chain seq x y z
N MET A 1 -3.87 35.86 47.63
CA MET A 1 -3.13 35.37 46.44
C MET A 1 -3.82 34.18 45.77
N LEU A 2 -5.14 33.98 45.98
CA LEU A 2 -5.94 32.91 45.36
C LEU A 2 -7.04 33.44 44.41
N GLU A 3 -7.30 34.74 44.41
CA GLU A 3 -8.26 35.38 43.49
C GLU A 3 -7.65 35.82 42.16
N ARG A 4 -6.32 35.74 42.01
CA ARG A 4 -5.60 36.17 40.79
C ARG A 4 -5.24 35.03 39.83
N GLU A 5 -5.61 33.79 40.16
CA GLU A 5 -5.37 32.60 39.32
C GLU A 5 -6.65 32.01 38.70
N LEU A 6 -7.84 32.48 39.09
CA LEU A 6 -9.13 32.11 38.48
C LEU A 6 -9.53 33.01 37.30
N GLU A 7 -8.77 34.07 37.03
CA GLU A 7 -9.08 35.07 36.00
C GLU A 7 -8.41 34.79 34.64
N ASN A 8 -7.72 33.66 34.48
CA ASN A 8 -7.01 33.32 33.24
C ASN A 8 -7.64 32.14 32.46
N LYS A 9 -8.92 31.82 32.70
CA LYS A 9 -9.62 30.71 32.03
C LYS A 9 -10.97 31.06 31.38
N ARG A 10 -11.27 32.35 31.17
CA ARG A 10 -12.48 32.81 30.47
C ARG A 10 -12.22 34.01 29.58
N ASP A 11 -11.33 33.83 28.61
CA ASP A 11 -11.31 34.72 27.45
C ASP A 11 -11.18 33.87 26.18
N ARG A 12 -12.15 32.96 26.02
CA ARG A 12 -12.43 32.36 24.71
C ARG A 12 -13.23 33.43 23.97
N ARG A 13 -12.54 34.34 23.26
CA ARG A 13 -13.19 35.23 22.30
C ARG A 13 -13.92 34.33 21.30
N GLU A 14 -15.24 34.24 21.46
CA GLU A 14 -16.11 33.69 20.43
C GLU A 14 -16.06 34.68 19.26
N ASP A 15 -15.21 34.42 18.28
CA ASP A 15 -15.28 35.10 16.99
C ASP A 15 -16.61 34.69 16.34
N SER A 16 -17.68 35.41 16.68
CA SER A 16 -19.01 35.22 16.11
C SER A 16 -19.10 35.98 14.78
N ALA A 17 -19.13 35.26 13.66
CA ALA A 17 -19.50 35.85 12.39
C ALA A 17 -21.02 36.05 12.34
N VAL A 18 -21.48 37.30 12.32
CA VAL A 18 -22.92 37.61 12.25
C VAL A 18 -23.34 37.77 10.78
N LEU A 19 -24.06 36.80 10.25
CA LEU A 19 -24.72 36.92 8.94
C LEU A 19 -26.07 37.61 9.11
N ARG A 20 -26.19 38.86 8.64
CA ARG A 20 -27.46 39.62 8.65
C ARG A 20 -28.18 39.46 7.32
N ILE A 21 -29.38 38.87 7.35
CA ILE A 21 -30.24 38.68 6.17
C ILE A 21 -31.53 39.47 6.39
N SER A 22 -31.79 40.46 5.52
CA SER A 22 -33.03 41.23 5.54
C SER A 22 -34.02 40.63 4.53
N LEU A 23 -35.19 40.23 5.00
CA LEU A 23 -36.27 39.68 4.17
C LEU A 23 -37.45 40.65 4.20
N TYR A 24 -38.02 40.96 3.03
CA TYR A 24 -39.24 41.76 2.89
C TYR A 24 -40.35 40.86 2.34
N SER A 25 -41.52 40.90 2.97
CA SER A 25 -42.72 40.21 2.50
C SER A 25 -43.93 41.13 2.63
N GLU A 26 -44.79 41.17 1.60
CA GLU A 26 -46.01 41.99 1.57
C GLU A 26 -47.20 41.32 2.28
N SER A 27 -47.09 40.04 2.62
CA SER A 27 -48.11 39.27 3.34
C SER A 27 -47.45 38.17 4.21
N SER A 28 -48.18 37.59 5.17
CA SER A 28 -47.64 36.52 6.00
C SER A 28 -47.42 35.25 5.17
N LEU A 29 -46.17 34.79 5.08
CA LEU A 29 -45.81 33.51 4.48
C LEU A 29 -44.94 32.71 5.45
N GLU A 30 -45.14 31.40 5.47
CA GLU A 30 -44.13 30.47 5.95
C GLU A 30 -43.11 30.23 4.84
N SER A 31 -41.83 30.39 5.14
CA SER A 31 -40.75 30.19 4.16
C SER A 31 -39.51 29.62 4.83
N ASN A 32 -38.84 28.71 4.12
CA ASN A 32 -37.60 28.08 4.56
C ASN A 32 -36.41 28.85 4.00
N LEU A 33 -35.54 29.35 4.89
CA LEU A 33 -34.29 29.99 4.50
C LEU A 33 -33.16 28.96 4.53
N ARG A 34 -32.45 28.78 3.40
CA ARG A 34 -31.25 27.93 3.32
C ARG A 34 -30.02 28.81 3.14
N VAL A 35 -29.07 28.68 4.06
CA VAL A 35 -27.76 29.33 3.99
C VAL A 35 -26.73 28.29 3.60
N THR A 36 -25.95 28.55 2.56
CA THR A 36 -24.83 27.71 2.12
C THR A 36 -23.55 28.52 2.21
N TYR A 37 -22.56 27.99 2.90
CA TYR A 37 -21.24 28.62 3.05
C TYR A 37 -20.14 27.57 2.94
N PHE A 38 -18.91 28.05 2.70
CA PHE A 38 -17.74 27.19 2.62
C PHE A 38 -16.95 27.29 3.92
N GLN A 39 -16.74 26.15 4.58
CA GLN A 39 -15.91 26.05 5.77
C GLN A 39 -14.58 25.36 5.43
N ARG A 40 -13.46 26.06 5.63
CA ARG A 40 -12.10 25.57 5.30
C ARG A 40 -11.48 24.71 6.40
N GLN A 41 -12.01 24.81 7.62
CA GLN A 41 -11.45 24.17 8.82
C GLN A 41 -12.07 22.79 9.09
N ALA A 42 -12.31 22.00 8.04
CA ALA A 42 -12.80 20.64 8.17
C ALA A 42 -12.06 19.72 7.19
N SER A 43 -11.70 18.52 7.65
CA SER A 43 -11.06 17.51 6.83
C SER A 43 -11.57 16.12 7.18
N TRP A 44 -11.33 15.17 6.29
CA TRP A 44 -11.68 13.78 6.53
C TRP A 44 -10.67 12.84 5.87
N SER A 45 -10.57 11.62 6.39
CA SER A 45 -9.81 10.52 5.78
C SER A 45 -10.57 9.20 5.90
N SER A 46 -10.30 8.25 4.99
CA SER A 46 -10.89 6.92 5.05
C SER A 46 -10.18 6.07 6.11
N SER A 47 -10.94 5.26 6.84
CA SER A 47 -10.47 4.28 7.81
C SER A 47 -11.31 3.02 7.70
N TYR A 48 -10.69 1.87 7.90
CA TYR A 48 -11.32 0.58 7.64
C TYR A 48 -11.17 -0.38 8.82
N ALA A 49 -12.12 -1.31 8.92
CA ALA A 49 -11.93 -2.53 9.69
C ALA A 49 -12.35 -3.75 8.87
N ALA A 50 -11.47 -4.73 8.78
CA ALA A 50 -11.66 -5.99 8.12
C ALA A 50 -11.88 -7.08 9.18
N TYR A 51 -13.02 -7.76 9.12
CA TYR A 51 -13.35 -8.90 9.97
C TYR A 51 -13.44 -10.14 9.09
N LEU A 52 -12.45 -11.02 9.19
CA LEU A 52 -12.41 -12.29 8.49
C LEU A 52 -12.97 -13.41 9.38
N ASP A 53 -13.94 -14.14 8.83
CA ASP A 53 -14.39 -15.44 9.31
C ASP A 53 -13.74 -16.52 8.44
N THR A 54 -12.81 -17.28 9.01
CA THR A 54 -12.02 -18.28 8.26
C THR A 54 -12.76 -19.58 8.01
N GLU A 55 -13.82 -19.89 8.78
CA GLU A 55 -14.66 -21.07 8.58
C GLU A 55 -15.66 -20.84 7.45
N ALA A 56 -16.27 -19.66 7.42
CA ALA A 56 -17.24 -19.28 6.38
C ALA A 56 -16.58 -18.74 5.10
N ASN A 57 -15.26 -18.46 5.12
CA ASN A 57 -14.55 -17.74 4.06
C ASN A 57 -15.24 -16.42 3.70
N ARG A 58 -15.66 -15.66 4.73
CA ARG A 58 -16.37 -14.38 4.57
C ARG A 58 -15.59 -13.24 5.18
N LEU A 59 -15.48 -12.16 4.42
CA LEU A 59 -14.91 -10.90 4.87
C LEU A 59 -16.04 -9.88 5.05
N ARG A 60 -16.10 -9.29 6.24
CA ARG A 60 -16.86 -8.07 6.50
C ARG A 60 -15.89 -6.89 6.55
N LEU A 61 -15.96 -6.01 5.56
CA LEU A 61 -15.18 -4.78 5.48
C LEU A 61 -16.06 -3.58 5.83
N THR A 62 -15.75 -2.88 6.91
CA THR A 62 -16.44 -1.65 7.30
C THR A 62 -15.61 -0.44 6.88
N HIS A 63 -16.25 0.55 6.28
CA HIS A 63 -15.65 1.82 5.89
C HIS A 63 -16.19 2.94 6.77
N GLU A 64 -15.28 3.66 7.42
CA GLU A 64 -15.58 4.81 8.25
C GLU A 64 -14.77 6.00 7.75
N ALA A 65 -15.33 7.20 7.86
CA ALA A 65 -14.57 8.43 7.73
C ALA A 65 -14.10 8.89 9.11
N GLN A 66 -12.82 9.24 9.21
CA GLN A 66 -12.30 9.99 10.35
C GLN A 66 -12.48 11.47 10.01
N VAL A 67 -13.50 12.10 10.60
CA VAL A 67 -13.85 13.49 10.33
C VAL A 67 -13.32 14.37 11.46
N SER A 68 -12.57 15.40 11.11
CA SER A 68 -12.09 16.40 12.07
C SER A 68 -12.42 17.80 11.60
N GLN A 69 -12.73 18.67 12.54
CA GLN A 69 -13.03 20.06 12.24
C GLN A 69 -12.60 20.94 13.41
N THR A 70 -12.10 22.13 13.09
CA THR A 70 -11.68 23.16 14.05
C THR A 70 -12.43 24.47 13.83
N SER A 71 -13.62 24.37 13.24
CA SER A 71 -14.53 25.50 13.10
C SER A 71 -14.98 25.98 14.48
N SER A 72 -15.51 27.19 14.57
CA SER A 72 -16.11 27.68 15.81
C SER A 72 -17.49 27.06 16.12
N GLU A 73 -17.93 26.03 15.38
CA GLU A 73 -19.27 25.46 15.44
C GLU A 73 -19.22 23.94 15.74
N ASP A 74 -20.05 23.46 16.67
CA ASP A 74 -20.29 22.03 16.82
C ASP A 74 -21.36 21.58 15.82
N TRP A 75 -21.09 20.51 15.07
CA TRP A 75 -22.10 19.91 14.19
C TRP A 75 -22.85 18.87 15.00
N ASN A 76 -24.15 19.07 15.22
CA ASN A 76 -24.97 18.17 16.02
C ASN A 76 -26.06 17.54 15.15
N ASN A 77 -26.07 16.21 15.06
CA ASN A 77 -27.08 15.43 14.35
C ASN A 77 -27.28 15.86 12.87
N VAL A 78 -26.18 16.05 12.16
CA VAL A 78 -26.18 16.53 10.76
C VAL A 78 -26.17 15.37 9.77
N GLU A 79 -26.79 15.58 8.60
CA GLU A 79 -26.58 14.70 7.46
C GLU A 79 -25.23 15.04 6.82
N LEU A 80 -24.33 14.06 6.78
CA LEU A 80 -22.98 14.27 6.29
C LEU A 80 -22.78 13.61 4.92
N THR A 81 -22.29 14.40 3.96
CA THR A 81 -21.81 13.90 2.67
C THR A 81 -20.37 14.36 2.49
N LEU A 82 -19.46 13.40 2.34
CA LEU A 82 -18.04 13.62 2.16
C LEU A 82 -17.69 13.52 0.68
N SER A 83 -16.79 14.38 0.21
CA SER A 83 -16.37 14.41 -1.18
C SER A 83 -14.87 14.25 -1.28
N THR A 84 -14.41 13.56 -2.33
CA THR A 84 -12.98 13.53 -2.72
C THR A 84 -12.56 14.74 -3.53
N SER A 85 -13.50 15.59 -3.95
CA SER A 85 -13.14 16.88 -4.51
C SER A 85 -12.43 17.74 -3.47
N ASN A 86 -11.33 18.36 -3.88
CA ASN A 86 -10.73 19.45 -3.14
C ASN A 86 -11.23 20.79 -3.71
N PRO A 87 -12.29 21.40 -3.15
CA PRO A 87 -12.80 22.70 -3.62
C PRO A 87 -11.79 23.86 -3.50
N GLY A 88 -10.72 23.70 -2.70
CA GLY A 88 -9.63 24.66 -2.61
C GLY A 88 -8.40 24.33 -3.47
N GLY A 89 -8.44 23.26 -4.27
CA GLY A 89 -7.33 22.80 -5.10
C GLY A 89 -7.06 23.72 -6.30
N ALA A 90 -5.85 23.64 -6.85
CA ALA A 90 -5.49 24.37 -8.06
C ALA A 90 -6.42 23.98 -9.23
N MET A 91 -7.18 24.95 -9.75
CA MET A 91 -8.08 24.74 -10.89
C MET A 91 -7.37 24.86 -12.25
N GLN A 92 -6.10 25.28 -12.25
CA GLN A 92 -5.28 25.45 -13.44
C GLN A 92 -4.04 24.58 -13.30
N ALA A 93 -3.69 23.85 -14.38
CA ALA A 93 -2.41 23.17 -14.46
C ALA A 93 -1.29 24.21 -14.34
N PRO A 94 -0.17 23.89 -13.67
CA PRO A 94 0.98 24.77 -13.69
C PRO A 94 1.41 25.00 -15.14
N GLU A 95 1.70 26.24 -15.49
CA GLU A 95 2.25 26.55 -16.81
C GLU A 95 3.66 25.93 -16.90
N GLN A 96 3.89 25.14 -17.95
CA GLN A 96 5.19 24.55 -18.23
C GLN A 96 6.02 25.57 -19.03
N ASP A 97 7.08 26.09 -18.41
CA ASP A 97 8.06 26.92 -19.13
C ASP A 97 8.82 26.08 -20.17
N SER A 98 9.13 26.70 -21.31
CA SER A 98 10.00 26.14 -22.34
C SER A 98 11.41 25.92 -21.79
N ARG A 99 11.86 24.66 -21.77
CA ARG A 99 13.25 24.27 -21.55
C ARG A 99 13.98 24.27 -22.90
N PHE A 100 14.78 25.30 -23.15
CA PHE A 100 15.72 25.28 -24.28
C PHE A 100 16.98 24.51 -23.88
N LEU A 101 17.31 23.45 -24.63
CA LEU A 101 18.61 22.80 -24.57
C LEU A 101 19.52 23.50 -25.58
N ASP A 102 20.59 24.11 -25.10
CA ASP A 102 21.64 24.65 -25.95
C ASP A 102 22.82 23.66 -25.99
N LEU A 103 23.51 23.60 -27.13
CA LEU A 103 24.72 22.80 -27.24
C LEU A 103 25.80 23.45 -26.37
N TYR A 104 26.34 22.67 -25.44
CA TYR A 104 27.52 23.10 -24.71
C TYR A 104 28.70 23.16 -25.69
N GLU A 105 29.00 24.35 -26.21
CA GLU A 105 30.25 24.62 -26.89
C GLU A 105 31.31 24.94 -25.82
N PRO A 106 32.23 24.01 -25.49
CA PRO A 106 33.35 24.35 -24.65
C PRO A 106 34.17 25.40 -25.39
N ARG A 107 34.13 26.64 -24.91
CA ARG A 107 35.07 27.68 -25.34
C ARG A 107 36.48 27.23 -24.94
N MET A 108 37.15 26.55 -25.86
CA MET A 108 38.58 26.28 -25.77
C MET A 108 39.33 27.59 -26.01
N GLY A 109 39.66 28.28 -24.91
CA GLY A 109 40.43 29.52 -24.94
C GLY A 109 41.13 29.81 -23.61
N ALA A 110 42.41 29.48 -23.56
CA ALA A 110 43.45 29.84 -22.57
C ALA A 110 43.28 29.36 -21.11
N ARG A 111 43.97 28.24 -20.86
CA ARG A 111 44.35 27.66 -19.56
C ARG A 111 45.02 28.72 -18.67
N MET A 112 44.35 29.16 -17.59
CA MET A 112 45.03 29.67 -16.40
C MET A 112 44.75 28.71 -15.25
N ALA A 113 45.82 28.08 -14.75
CA ALA A 113 45.76 27.18 -13.62
C ALA A 113 45.38 27.94 -12.34
N ARG A 114 44.43 27.39 -11.57
CA ARG A 114 44.38 27.58 -10.12
C ARG A 114 44.19 26.23 -9.43
N PRO A 115 44.95 25.94 -8.36
CA PRO A 115 44.97 24.63 -7.74
C PRO A 115 43.90 24.49 -6.66
N GLY A 116 43.38 23.27 -6.53
CA GLY A 116 42.76 22.74 -5.32
C GLY A 116 41.32 23.20 -5.06
N VAL A 117 40.37 22.28 -5.19
CA VAL A 117 39.52 21.77 -4.11
C VAL A 117 38.73 20.61 -4.72
N GLU A 118 38.96 19.42 -4.18
CA GLU A 118 38.13 18.25 -4.42
C GLU A 118 36.69 18.53 -4.00
N ARG A 119 35.74 18.16 -4.86
CA ARG A 119 34.48 17.58 -4.40
C ARG A 119 33.88 16.69 -5.49
N ARG A 120 34.03 15.38 -5.27
CA ARG A 120 33.17 14.33 -5.84
C ARG A 120 31.71 14.68 -5.56
N PHE A 121 30.84 14.48 -6.54
CA PHE A 121 29.62 13.68 -6.38
C PHE A 121 29.09 13.32 -7.78
N GLU A 122 29.30 12.05 -8.15
CA GLU A 122 28.40 11.31 -9.02
C GLU A 122 27.08 11.09 -8.28
N ALA A 123 25.97 11.29 -8.98
CA ALA A 123 24.83 10.37 -9.00
C ALA A 123 23.77 10.94 -9.94
N ALA A 124 23.78 10.47 -11.19
CA ALA A 124 22.59 10.53 -12.02
C ALA A 124 21.53 9.64 -11.37
N GLN A 125 20.60 10.25 -10.63
CA GLN A 125 19.38 9.56 -10.23
C GLN A 125 18.51 9.43 -11.47
N MET A 126 18.43 8.19 -11.96
CA MET A 126 17.40 7.73 -12.86
C MET A 126 16.06 7.93 -12.15
N LEU A 127 15.24 8.85 -12.65
CA LEU A 127 13.83 8.89 -12.30
C LEU A 127 13.18 7.73 -13.05
N GLU A 128 12.94 6.66 -12.30
CA GLU A 128 12.06 5.57 -12.68
C GLU A 128 10.67 6.18 -12.90
N GLU A 129 10.22 6.14 -14.16
CA GLU A 129 8.89 6.58 -14.54
C GLU A 129 7.90 5.60 -13.91
N VAL A 130 7.34 5.97 -12.75
CA VAL A 130 6.22 5.25 -12.16
C VAL A 130 5.07 5.38 -13.15
N VAL A 131 4.83 4.32 -13.91
CA VAL A 131 3.61 4.16 -14.69
C VAL A 131 2.48 4.08 -13.68
N VAL A 132 1.90 5.25 -13.36
CA VAL A 132 0.65 5.32 -12.63
C VAL A 132 -0.40 4.73 -13.56
N SER A 133 -0.79 3.48 -13.29
CA SER A 133 -1.95 2.87 -13.90
C SER A 133 -3.12 3.82 -13.69
N SER A 134 -3.56 4.48 -14.78
CA SER A 134 -4.71 5.38 -14.77
C SER A 134 -5.97 4.54 -14.72
N ALA A 135 -6.23 4.00 -13.54
CA ALA A 135 -7.47 3.33 -13.24
C ALA A 135 -8.59 4.40 -13.37
N ARG A 136 -9.35 4.33 -14.47
CA ARG A 136 -10.45 5.28 -14.74
C ARG A 136 -11.58 4.98 -13.77
N LEU A 137 -11.96 5.99 -12.98
CA LEU A 137 -13.26 5.98 -12.27
C LEU A 137 -14.38 5.63 -13.27
N PRO A 138 -15.42 4.89 -12.86
CA PRO A 138 -16.58 4.66 -13.71
C PRO A 138 -17.10 6.00 -14.27
N SER A 139 -17.38 5.98 -15.56
CA SER A 139 -17.79 7.10 -16.41
C SER A 139 -18.51 8.25 -15.70
N GLY A 140 -17.90 9.44 -15.72
CA GLY A 140 -18.59 10.72 -15.55
C GLY A 140 -18.51 11.41 -14.19
N ARG A 141 -17.77 10.87 -13.20
CA ARG A 141 -17.63 11.51 -11.88
C ARG A 141 -16.23 12.07 -11.66
N TYR A 142 -16.12 13.40 -11.60
CA TYR A 142 -14.91 14.12 -11.18
C TYR A 142 -14.63 13.99 -9.66
N ALA A 143 -15.61 13.47 -8.91
CA ALA A 143 -15.59 13.38 -7.46
C ALA A 143 -16.38 12.15 -6.99
N VAL A 144 -15.88 11.47 -5.97
CA VAL A 144 -16.60 10.41 -5.27
C VAL A 144 -17.28 11.04 -4.06
N LEU A 145 -18.57 10.75 -3.90
CA LEU A 145 -19.38 11.21 -2.78
C LEU A 145 -19.71 10.04 -1.86
N TYR A 146 -19.31 10.13 -0.61
CA TYR A 146 -19.66 9.19 0.45
C TYR A 146 -20.71 9.82 1.34
N ARG A 147 -21.91 9.23 1.38
CA ARG A 147 -22.95 9.65 2.32
C ARG A 147 -22.81 8.84 3.60
N ALA A 148 -22.78 9.52 4.74
CA ALA A 148 -22.83 8.83 6.02
C ALA A 148 -24.11 7.99 6.12
N SER A 149 -23.98 6.78 6.65
CA SER A 149 -25.12 5.88 6.83
C SER A 149 -26.13 6.41 7.85
N GLU A 150 -25.64 7.21 8.80
CA GLU A 150 -26.43 7.81 9.89
C GLU A 150 -26.09 9.30 10.04
N ARG A 151 -26.95 10.02 10.77
CA ARG A 151 -26.65 11.40 11.16
C ARG A 151 -25.49 11.41 12.15
N ALA A 152 -24.58 12.35 11.96
CA ALA A 152 -23.35 12.44 12.74
C ALA A 152 -23.33 13.70 13.62
N SER A 153 -22.64 13.61 14.76
CA SER A 153 -22.29 14.76 15.58
C SER A 153 -20.77 14.87 15.65
N ILE A 154 -20.21 16.01 15.22
CA ILE A 154 -18.77 16.27 15.13
C ILE A 154 -18.45 17.50 15.96
N SER A 155 -17.68 17.32 17.03
CA SER A 155 -17.24 18.42 17.87
C SER A 155 -16.11 19.21 17.22
N ASN A 156 -15.97 20.48 17.61
CA ASN A 156 -14.92 21.38 17.14
C ASN A 156 -13.59 21.31 17.90
N VAL A 157 -13.42 20.28 18.73
CA VAL A 157 -12.18 20.09 19.48
C VAL A 157 -11.07 19.65 18.53
N ALA A 158 -10.01 20.44 18.46
CA ALA A 158 -8.80 20.12 17.70
C ALA A 158 -8.25 18.74 18.11
N ASP A 159 -7.72 18.01 17.13
CA ASP A 159 -7.09 16.69 17.26
C ASP A 159 -8.01 15.54 17.71
N GLN A 160 -9.33 15.73 17.76
CA GLN A 160 -10.29 14.66 18.00
C GLN A 160 -11.07 14.31 16.72
N ALA A 161 -10.49 13.44 15.90
CA ALA A 161 -11.23 12.88 14.76
C ALA A 161 -12.35 11.96 15.26
N GLN A 162 -13.55 12.16 14.72
CA GLN A 162 -14.73 11.34 15.02
C GLN A 162 -14.96 10.36 13.87
N GLY A 163 -15.11 9.07 14.21
CA GLY A 163 -15.48 8.04 13.25
C GLY A 163 -16.94 8.18 12.83
N VAL A 164 -17.18 8.29 11.53
CA VAL A 164 -18.50 8.34 10.91
C VAL A 164 -18.67 7.14 9.98
N PRO A 165 -19.61 6.21 10.26
CA PRO A 165 -19.85 5.06 9.39
C PRO A 165 -20.32 5.47 7.99
N LEU A 166 -19.67 4.94 6.96
CA LEU A 166 -20.01 5.20 5.55
C LEU A 166 -20.69 3.99 4.92
N SER A 167 -20.04 2.83 4.95
CA SER A 167 -20.57 1.61 4.32
C SER A 167 -20.03 0.34 4.96
N GLU A 168 -20.72 -0.77 4.71
CA GLU A 168 -20.31 -2.11 5.10
C GLU A 168 -20.45 -3.05 3.90
N TYR A 169 -19.40 -3.83 3.63
CA TYR A 169 -19.38 -4.83 2.57
C TYR A 169 -19.22 -6.22 3.19
N ARG A 170 -20.05 -7.18 2.75
CA ARG A 170 -19.97 -8.58 3.19
C ARG A 170 -19.79 -9.48 1.97
N VAL A 171 -18.56 -9.92 1.75
CA VAL A 171 -18.20 -10.67 0.55
C VAL A 171 -17.59 -12.03 0.88
N GLY A 172 -17.68 -12.96 -0.07
CA GLY A 172 -16.88 -14.18 -0.04
C GLY A 172 -15.44 -13.86 -0.44
N VAL A 173 -14.47 -14.56 0.14
CA VAL A 173 -13.05 -14.41 -0.16
C VAL A 173 -12.39 -15.76 -0.39
N SER A 174 -11.33 -15.76 -1.20
CA SER A 174 -10.45 -16.93 -1.32
C SER A 174 -9.27 -16.73 -0.37
N LEU A 175 -9.06 -17.67 0.53
CA LEU A 175 -7.96 -17.63 1.49
C LEU A 175 -6.71 -18.30 0.92
N VAL A 176 -5.56 -17.66 1.11
CA VAL A 176 -4.26 -18.22 0.75
C VAL A 176 -3.24 -17.85 1.81
N THR A 177 -2.44 -18.81 2.23
CA THR A 177 -1.31 -18.56 3.14
C THR A 177 -0.04 -18.41 2.30
N ARG A 178 0.65 -17.28 2.41
CA ARG A 178 1.85 -16.96 1.62
C ARG A 178 3.09 -16.89 2.52
N THR A 179 4.23 -17.35 2.03
CA THR A 179 5.52 -17.25 2.73
C THR A 179 6.67 -16.97 1.77
N ASN A 180 7.74 -16.32 2.26
CA ASN A 180 9.02 -16.16 1.58
C ASN A 180 10.12 -16.67 2.53
N PRO A 181 10.45 -17.97 2.48
CA PRO A 181 11.23 -18.63 3.53
C PRO A 181 12.64 -18.04 3.72
N ARG A 182 13.31 -17.62 2.64
CA ARG A 182 14.65 -17.02 2.70
C ARG A 182 14.66 -15.65 3.37
N ARG A 183 13.63 -14.82 3.14
CA ARG A 183 13.53 -13.49 3.73
C ARG A 183 12.98 -13.53 5.15
N ASN A 184 11.97 -14.36 5.37
CA ASN A 184 11.32 -14.58 6.66
C ASN A 184 10.56 -15.90 6.63
N ALA A 185 11.04 -16.89 7.38
CA ALA A 185 10.40 -18.19 7.56
C ALA A 185 9.11 -18.14 8.41
N SER A 186 8.27 -17.14 8.17
CA SER A 186 6.91 -17.02 8.70
C SER A 186 5.91 -17.11 7.57
N ALA A 187 4.74 -17.66 7.87
CA ALA A 187 3.60 -17.70 6.96
C ALA A 187 2.60 -16.59 7.29
N PHE A 188 1.95 -16.04 6.27
CA PHE A 188 1.00 -14.95 6.40
C PHE A 188 -0.29 -15.27 5.65
N LEU A 189 -1.42 -15.20 6.36
CA LEU A 189 -2.74 -15.38 5.77
C LEU A 189 -3.09 -14.13 4.94
N SER A 190 -3.61 -14.36 3.74
CA SER A 190 -4.14 -13.33 2.86
C SER A 190 -5.56 -13.69 2.41
N ALA A 191 -6.42 -12.68 2.30
CA ALA A 191 -7.74 -12.81 1.72
C ALA A 191 -7.75 -12.15 0.33
N ARG A 192 -8.01 -12.94 -0.71
CA ARG A 192 -8.26 -12.43 -2.06
C ARG A 192 -9.71 -11.96 -2.14
N TYR A 193 -9.87 -10.70 -2.51
CA TYR A 193 -11.08 -9.90 -2.45
C TYR A 193 -11.36 -9.31 -3.83
N ALA A 194 -12.61 -9.34 -4.30
CA ALA A 194 -13.04 -8.58 -5.47
C ALA A 194 -13.97 -7.43 -5.02
N HIS A 195 -13.64 -6.21 -5.41
CA HIS A 195 -14.44 -5.02 -5.09
C HIS A 195 -15.64 -4.89 -6.01
N ASP A 196 -16.66 -5.73 -5.80
CA ASP A 196 -17.90 -5.71 -6.60
C ASP A 196 -18.89 -4.65 -6.08
N SER A 197 -18.49 -3.39 -6.10
CA SER A 197 -19.30 -2.23 -5.75
C SER A 197 -19.05 -1.11 -6.74
N GLU A 198 -20.09 -0.35 -7.10
CA GLU A 198 -19.95 0.81 -7.99
C GLU A 198 -19.23 2.00 -7.36
N THR A 199 -19.11 2.01 -6.02
CA THR A 199 -18.46 3.08 -5.27
C THR A 199 -17.01 2.70 -5.01
N PRO A 200 -16.01 3.41 -5.59
CA PRO A 200 -14.60 3.14 -5.29
C PRO A 200 -14.31 3.34 -3.80
N LEU A 201 -13.30 2.66 -3.29
CA LEU A 201 -12.76 2.87 -1.95
C LEU A 201 -11.43 3.59 -2.04
N LEU A 202 -11.27 4.67 -1.27
CA LEU A 202 -9.98 5.34 -1.17
C LEU A 202 -9.06 4.59 -0.23
N GLY A 203 -7.78 4.57 -0.53
CA GLY A 203 -6.78 3.97 0.34
C GLY A 203 -6.81 4.58 1.74
N GLY A 204 -6.62 3.73 2.75
CA GLY A 204 -6.68 4.15 4.15
C GLY A 204 -6.21 3.08 5.13
N PRO A 205 -5.88 3.46 6.37
CA PRO A 205 -5.53 2.51 7.41
C PRO A 205 -6.67 1.52 7.65
N MET A 206 -6.32 0.25 7.86
CA MET A 206 -7.25 -0.85 8.08
C MET A 206 -6.87 -1.63 9.34
N ARG A 207 -7.81 -1.73 10.28
CA ARG A 207 -7.71 -2.68 11.40
C ARG A 207 -8.13 -4.06 10.93
N VAL A 208 -7.38 -5.09 11.29
CA VAL A 208 -7.65 -6.46 10.84
C VAL A 208 -8.03 -7.33 12.04
N PHE A 209 -9.12 -8.06 11.89
CA PHE A 209 -9.63 -9.03 12.84
C PHE A 209 -9.82 -10.37 12.14
N VAL A 210 -9.37 -11.45 12.75
CA VAL A 210 -9.52 -12.82 12.25
C VAL A 210 -10.17 -13.65 13.35
N ASP A 211 -11.30 -14.30 13.03
CA ASP A 211 -12.08 -15.15 13.94
C ASP A 211 -12.40 -14.46 15.28
N GLY A 212 -12.71 -13.16 15.21
CA GLY A 212 -13.06 -12.31 16.36
C GLY A 212 -11.87 -11.71 17.12
N ALA A 213 -10.63 -12.12 16.85
CA ALA A 213 -9.43 -11.59 17.48
C ALA A 213 -8.77 -10.50 16.64
N PHE A 214 -8.18 -9.48 17.27
CA PHE A 214 -7.40 -8.45 16.58
C PHE A 214 -6.07 -9.05 16.07
N ALA A 215 -5.87 -9.03 14.75
CA ALA A 215 -4.70 -9.60 14.09
C ALA A 215 -3.61 -8.55 13.79
N GLY A 216 -3.98 -7.28 13.58
CA GLY A 216 -3.02 -6.21 13.37
C GLY A 216 -3.56 -5.01 12.60
N LEU A 217 -2.63 -4.18 12.12
CA LEU A 217 -2.89 -3.02 11.28
C LEU A 217 -2.35 -3.29 9.88
N ALA A 218 -3.09 -2.84 8.87
CA ALA A 218 -2.75 -2.92 7.47
C ALA A 218 -3.16 -1.62 6.76
N GLN A 219 -2.85 -1.53 5.47
CA GLN A 219 -3.30 -0.46 4.59
C GLN A 219 -4.22 -1.06 3.53
N LEU A 220 -5.40 -0.48 3.37
CA LEU A 220 -6.22 -0.73 2.19
C LEU A 220 -5.67 0.13 1.04
N PRO A 221 -5.38 -0.43 -0.14
CA PRO A 221 -5.07 0.38 -1.32
C PRO A 221 -6.34 1.07 -1.85
N ASP A 222 -6.17 1.98 -2.81
CA ASP A 222 -7.32 2.46 -3.60
C ASP A 222 -7.93 1.29 -4.38
N LEU A 223 -9.24 1.10 -4.28
CA LEU A 223 -9.97 0.04 -4.96
C LEU A 223 -11.05 0.64 -5.84
N LEU A 224 -10.90 0.44 -7.15
CA LEU A 224 -11.94 0.78 -8.10
C LEU A 224 -12.99 -0.32 -8.20
N PRO A 225 -14.19 0.00 -8.72
CA PRO A 225 -15.20 -1.00 -9.06
C PRO A 225 -14.61 -2.13 -9.93
N GLY A 226 -14.82 -3.36 -9.49
CA GLY A 226 -14.31 -4.57 -10.14
C GLY A 226 -12.82 -4.87 -9.89
N ALA A 227 -12.09 -4.04 -9.15
CA ALA A 227 -10.70 -4.30 -8.84
C ALA A 227 -10.56 -5.49 -7.87
N GLU A 228 -9.59 -6.36 -8.13
CA GLU A 228 -9.18 -7.39 -7.19
C GLU A 228 -8.11 -6.86 -6.24
N ALA A 229 -8.14 -7.31 -4.99
CA ALA A 229 -7.19 -6.97 -3.95
C ALA A 229 -6.76 -8.21 -3.18
N VAL A 230 -5.52 -8.21 -2.69
CA VAL A 230 -5.02 -9.20 -1.74
C VAL A 230 -4.81 -8.49 -0.41
N LEU A 231 -5.68 -8.77 0.55
CA LEU A 231 -5.64 -8.12 1.86
C LEU A 231 -4.83 -8.97 2.85
N PRO A 232 -3.84 -8.39 3.54
CA PRO A 232 -3.08 -9.11 4.56
C PRO A 232 -3.94 -9.33 5.81
N MET A 233 -4.11 -10.58 6.20
CA MET A 233 -4.93 -10.98 7.36
C MET A 233 -4.09 -11.26 8.61
N GLY A 234 -2.77 -11.14 8.51
CA GLY A 234 -1.83 -11.32 9.61
C GLY A 234 -1.06 -12.64 9.53
N PRO A 235 -0.22 -12.92 10.54
CA PRO A 235 0.59 -14.13 10.57
C PRO A 235 -0.27 -15.39 10.73
N ASP A 236 0.00 -16.40 9.92
CA ASP A 236 -0.59 -17.72 10.05
C ASP A 236 0.36 -18.65 10.82
N ARG A 237 0.21 -18.68 12.15
CA ARG A 237 1.07 -19.47 13.03
C ARG A 237 0.81 -20.99 12.97
N GLN A 238 -0.24 -21.41 12.28
CA GLN A 238 -0.54 -22.83 12.07
C GLN A 238 0.08 -23.35 10.76
N VAL A 239 0.81 -22.52 10.01
CA VAL A 239 1.68 -23.00 8.93
C VAL A 239 3.13 -22.83 9.37
N GLU A 240 3.79 -23.96 9.62
CA GLU A 240 5.18 -24.01 10.02
C GLU A 240 6.05 -24.00 8.76
N VAL A 241 7.05 -23.11 8.72
CA VAL A 241 7.95 -22.93 7.58
C VAL A 241 9.38 -22.99 8.07
N SER A 242 10.23 -23.71 7.34
CA SER A 242 11.67 -23.70 7.55
C SER A 242 12.40 -23.57 6.22
N ALA A 243 13.55 -22.89 6.24
CA ALA A 243 14.47 -22.78 5.13
C ALA A 243 15.84 -23.22 5.61
N THR A 244 16.39 -24.26 4.99
CA THR A 244 17.73 -24.77 5.29
C THR A 244 18.62 -24.57 4.08
N ASP A 245 19.68 -23.79 4.24
CA ASP A 245 20.80 -23.77 3.28
C ASP A 245 21.51 -25.12 3.36
N GLN A 246 21.48 -25.88 2.26
CA GLN A 246 22.14 -27.19 2.14
C GLN A 246 23.62 -27.05 1.76
N GLY A 247 24.09 -25.84 1.48
CA GLY A 247 25.43 -25.54 1.02
C GLY A 247 25.58 -25.61 -0.50
N GLY A 248 26.31 -24.64 -1.04
CA GLY A 248 26.63 -24.53 -2.46
C GLY A 248 28.03 -25.02 -2.82
N GLY A 249 28.14 -25.91 -3.81
CA GLY A 249 29.43 -26.24 -4.40
C GLY A 249 30.00 -25.05 -5.18
N LYS A 250 31.30 -24.76 -5.02
CA LYS A 250 32.06 -23.87 -5.92
C LYS A 250 32.83 -24.74 -6.89
N GLY A 251 32.54 -24.60 -8.18
CA GLY A 251 33.24 -25.30 -9.26
C GLY A 251 33.88 -24.31 -10.22
N SER A 252 35.05 -24.66 -10.76
CA SER A 252 35.61 -24.01 -11.94
C SER A 252 35.64 -25.03 -13.08
N GLU A 253 34.97 -24.70 -14.19
CA GLU A 253 35.09 -25.47 -15.43
C GLU A 253 36.09 -24.78 -16.36
N GLY A 254 36.97 -25.56 -16.97
CA GLY A 254 37.98 -25.06 -17.89
C GLY A 254 38.10 -25.93 -19.13
N PHE A 255 37.77 -25.37 -20.28
CA PHE A 255 38.56 -25.40 -21.53
C PHE A 255 38.04 -24.25 -22.43
N LEU A 256 38.90 -23.25 -22.67
CA LEU A 256 38.78 -22.02 -23.50
C LEU A 256 38.32 -20.70 -22.83
N THR A 257 37.57 -20.71 -21.73
CA THR A 257 37.31 -19.52 -20.87
C THR A 257 37.13 -19.98 -19.42
N SER A 258 37.87 -19.41 -18.46
CA SER A 258 37.73 -19.80 -17.05
C SER A 258 36.53 -19.09 -16.41
N ARG A 259 35.57 -19.87 -15.91
CA ARG A 259 34.34 -19.37 -15.27
C ARG A 259 34.24 -19.91 -13.84
N ASN A 260 33.81 -19.05 -12.95
CA ASN A 260 33.36 -19.42 -11.61
C ASN A 260 31.89 -19.84 -11.68
N THR A 261 31.59 -20.98 -11.06
CA THR A 261 30.23 -21.49 -10.94
C THR A 261 29.87 -21.60 -9.46
N GLN A 262 28.75 -20.99 -9.08
CA GLN A 262 28.21 -21.03 -7.72
C GLN A 262 26.82 -21.64 -7.74
N LEU A 263 26.65 -22.75 -7.01
CA LEU A 263 25.35 -23.36 -6.76
C LEU A 263 24.73 -22.74 -5.50
N ALA A 264 23.48 -22.30 -5.58
CA ALA A 264 22.63 -22.06 -4.42
C ALA A 264 21.72 -23.28 -4.22
N ASP A 265 21.70 -23.83 -3.00
CA ASP A 265 20.89 -25.01 -2.67
C ASP A 265 20.14 -24.81 -1.35
N PHE A 266 18.84 -24.60 -1.45
CA PHE A 266 17.96 -24.43 -0.30
C PHE A 266 16.89 -25.52 -0.28
N LEU A 267 16.65 -26.08 0.91
CA LEU A 267 15.49 -26.92 1.17
C LEU A 267 14.47 -26.14 1.99
N PHE A 268 13.31 -25.87 1.39
CA PHE A 268 12.17 -25.35 2.12
C PHE A 268 11.29 -26.50 2.58
N GLU A 269 10.87 -26.47 3.84
CA GLU A 269 9.89 -27.41 4.38
C GLU A 269 8.72 -26.62 4.98
N VAL A 270 7.51 -26.94 4.51
CA VAL A 270 6.26 -26.33 4.92
C VAL A 270 5.36 -27.41 5.50
N VAL A 271 4.78 -27.16 6.67
CA VAL A 271 3.86 -28.11 7.34
C VAL A 271 2.56 -27.40 7.67
N ASN A 272 1.44 -27.96 7.22
CA ASN A 272 0.12 -27.49 7.61
C ASN A 272 -0.25 -28.05 8.99
N ARG A 273 -0.29 -27.21 10.03
CA ARG A 273 -0.73 -27.56 11.39
C ARG A 273 -2.18 -27.18 11.66
N HIS A 274 -2.90 -26.62 10.68
CA HIS A 274 -4.35 -26.42 10.81
C HIS A 274 -5.07 -27.76 10.90
N SER A 275 -6.29 -27.74 11.45
CA SER A 275 -7.23 -28.86 11.42
C SER A 275 -7.98 -29.02 10.08
N ARG A 276 -7.69 -28.16 9.09
CA ARG A 276 -8.33 -28.12 7.77
C ARG A 276 -7.29 -28.08 6.65
N GLN A 277 -7.73 -28.38 5.43
CA GLN A 277 -6.92 -28.17 4.23
C GLN A 277 -6.61 -26.68 4.04
N THR A 278 -5.38 -26.36 3.63
CA THR A 278 -4.93 -24.97 3.44
C THR A 278 -4.14 -24.84 2.16
N THR A 279 -4.51 -23.87 1.31
CA THR A 279 -3.74 -23.51 0.13
C THR A 279 -2.56 -22.62 0.53
N ILE A 280 -1.34 -23.08 0.22
CA ILE A 280 -0.10 -22.38 0.56
C ILE A 280 0.66 -22.00 -0.71
N GLU A 281 1.12 -20.74 -0.75
CA GLU A 281 2.01 -20.18 -1.76
C GLU A 281 3.38 -19.90 -1.15
N VAL A 282 4.41 -20.56 -1.66
CA VAL A 282 5.82 -20.28 -1.33
C VAL A 282 6.39 -19.42 -2.44
N VAL A 283 6.88 -18.23 -2.10
CA VAL A 283 7.40 -17.27 -3.08
C VAL A 283 8.87 -16.99 -2.81
N ASP A 284 9.67 -17.11 -3.86
CA ASP A 284 11.10 -16.79 -3.85
C ASP A 284 11.49 -16.22 -5.22
N TYR A 285 12.78 -16.21 -5.56
CA TYR A 285 13.24 -15.75 -6.86
C TYR A 285 14.37 -16.62 -7.43
N TYR A 286 14.47 -16.64 -8.75
CA TYR A 286 15.71 -16.92 -9.47
C TYR A 286 16.37 -15.59 -9.83
N PRO A 287 17.68 -15.41 -9.60
CA PRO A 287 18.38 -14.20 -10.01
C PRO A 287 18.23 -13.97 -11.51
N VAL A 288 18.01 -12.71 -11.91
CA VAL A 288 17.97 -12.33 -13.32
C VAL A 288 19.22 -11.54 -13.65
N SER A 289 19.99 -12.03 -14.61
CA SER A 289 21.20 -11.36 -15.07
C SER A 289 20.86 -10.08 -15.84
N ARG A 290 21.68 -9.04 -15.63
CA ARG A 290 21.72 -7.82 -16.45
C ARG A 290 22.97 -7.74 -17.35
N ASP A 291 23.85 -8.75 -17.27
CA ASP A 291 25.08 -8.85 -18.04
C ASP A 291 25.11 -10.20 -18.77
N GLU A 292 25.29 -10.18 -20.09
CA GLU A 292 25.28 -11.39 -20.94
C GLU A 292 26.37 -12.41 -20.55
N ARG A 293 27.40 -11.99 -19.79
CA ARG A 293 28.46 -12.86 -19.29
C ARG A 293 28.08 -13.61 -18.02
N ILE A 294 26.96 -13.28 -17.38
CA ILE A 294 26.43 -14.01 -16.22
C ILE A 294 25.29 -14.90 -16.69
N GLU A 295 25.45 -16.19 -16.52
CA GLU A 295 24.46 -17.22 -16.88
C GLU A 295 23.82 -17.77 -15.61
N VAL A 296 22.49 -17.84 -15.60
CA VAL A 296 21.71 -18.43 -14.50
C VAL A 296 21.00 -19.66 -15.03
N SER A 297 21.22 -20.81 -14.41
CA SER A 297 20.60 -22.07 -14.78
C SER A 297 19.90 -22.72 -13.58
N VAL A 298 18.86 -23.51 -13.84
CA VAL A 298 18.09 -24.21 -12.79
C VAL A 298 18.32 -25.71 -12.94
N PRO A 299 18.95 -26.38 -11.96
CA PRO A 299 19.16 -27.83 -12.00
C PRO A 299 17.85 -28.61 -12.11
N ARG A 300 17.88 -29.77 -12.78
CA ARG A 300 16.70 -30.66 -12.90
C ARG A 300 16.20 -31.22 -11.56
N SER A 301 17.06 -31.21 -10.54
CA SER A 301 16.73 -31.59 -9.17
C SER A 301 15.89 -30.53 -8.45
N ALA A 302 15.87 -29.29 -8.94
CA ALA A 302 15.03 -28.23 -8.38
C ALA A 302 13.54 -28.58 -8.56
N THR A 303 12.74 -28.23 -7.55
CA THR A 303 11.28 -28.32 -7.64
C THR A 303 10.79 -27.25 -8.61
N LYS A 304 10.13 -27.66 -9.69
CA LYS A 304 9.62 -26.75 -10.71
C LYS A 304 8.56 -25.80 -10.11
N PRO A 305 8.66 -24.48 -10.30
CA PRO A 305 7.61 -23.54 -9.89
C PRO A 305 6.33 -23.71 -10.73
N ASP A 306 5.20 -23.31 -10.15
CA ASP A 306 3.91 -23.30 -10.85
C ASP A 306 3.81 -22.10 -11.78
N GLU A 307 4.33 -20.95 -11.35
CA GLU A 307 4.37 -19.71 -12.14
C GLU A 307 5.72 -18.98 -11.92
N GLU A 308 6.17 -18.28 -12.97
CA GLU A 308 7.38 -17.46 -12.98
C GLU A 308 7.05 -16.03 -13.45
N ASN A 309 7.86 -15.07 -13.03
CA ASN A 309 7.66 -13.64 -13.30
C ASN A 309 6.34 -13.08 -12.77
N ILE A 310 5.90 -13.57 -11.60
CA ILE A 310 4.66 -13.13 -10.97
C ILE A 310 4.72 -11.63 -10.64
N ASP A 311 3.55 -10.98 -10.59
CA ASP A 311 3.43 -9.55 -10.30
C ASP A 311 4.27 -8.66 -11.23
N GLU A 312 4.52 -9.12 -12.48
CA GLU A 312 5.36 -8.46 -13.49
C GLU A 312 6.82 -8.24 -13.04
N ARG A 313 7.32 -9.08 -12.12
CA ARG A 313 8.68 -8.98 -11.58
C ARG A 313 9.56 -10.10 -12.13
N PRO A 314 10.55 -9.78 -13.00
CA PRO A 314 11.44 -10.77 -13.55
C PRO A 314 12.11 -11.63 -12.47
N GLY A 315 12.08 -12.94 -12.66
CA GLY A 315 12.71 -13.92 -11.78
C GLY A 315 11.93 -14.26 -10.51
N VAL A 316 10.87 -13.56 -10.16
CA VAL A 316 10.05 -13.92 -8.99
C VAL A 316 9.18 -15.12 -9.33
N ILE A 317 9.24 -16.16 -8.50
CA ILE A 317 8.59 -17.46 -8.73
C ILE A 317 7.66 -17.82 -7.58
N VAL A 318 6.66 -18.65 -7.87
CA VAL A 318 5.76 -19.22 -6.85
C VAL A 318 5.58 -20.71 -7.05
N TRP A 319 5.61 -21.44 -5.93
CA TRP A 319 5.03 -22.76 -5.83
C TRP A 319 3.72 -22.67 -5.06
N ARG A 320 2.69 -23.39 -5.50
CA ARG A 320 1.37 -23.42 -4.88
C ARG A 320 0.92 -24.86 -4.65
N LYS A 321 0.54 -25.17 -3.41
CA LYS A 321 -0.03 -26.48 -3.08
C LYS A 321 -1.12 -26.36 -2.01
N THR A 322 -2.20 -27.12 -2.17
CA THR A 322 -3.17 -27.33 -1.08
C THR A 322 -2.66 -28.49 -0.23
N LEU A 323 -2.45 -28.24 1.06
CA LEU A 323 -1.95 -29.24 2.00
C LEU A 323 -3.08 -29.71 2.93
N GLU A 324 -3.20 -31.02 3.09
CA GLU A 324 -4.08 -31.63 4.10
C GLU A 324 -3.58 -31.33 5.53
N PRO A 325 -4.43 -31.47 6.57
CA PRO A 325 -4.01 -31.35 7.97
C PRO A 325 -2.82 -32.28 8.28
N GLY A 326 -1.74 -31.69 8.80
CA GLY A 326 -0.49 -32.40 9.13
C GLY A 326 0.40 -32.73 7.93
N GLU A 327 -0.02 -32.43 6.69
CA GLU A 327 0.79 -32.70 5.51
C GLU A 327 2.05 -31.81 5.48
N ARG A 328 3.15 -32.44 5.05
CA ARG A 328 4.45 -31.80 4.86
C ARG A 328 4.77 -31.70 3.38
N TRP A 329 5.23 -30.53 2.98
CA TRP A 329 5.69 -30.23 1.64
C TRP A 329 7.14 -29.76 1.64
N ARG A 330 7.95 -30.39 0.79
CA ARG A 330 9.36 -30.05 0.59
C ARG A 330 9.56 -29.46 -0.79
N ILE A 331 10.31 -28.37 -0.87
CA ILE A 331 10.68 -27.68 -2.10
C ILE A 331 12.19 -27.59 -2.12
N ALA A 332 12.81 -28.25 -3.11
CA ALA A 332 14.22 -28.06 -3.43
C ALA A 332 14.36 -26.81 -4.29
N HIS A 333 14.77 -25.69 -3.71
CA HIS A 333 15.02 -24.45 -4.42
C HIS A 333 16.51 -24.33 -4.74
N GLN A 334 16.84 -24.57 -6.00
CA GLN A 334 18.22 -24.60 -6.49
C GLN A 334 18.36 -23.76 -7.74
N TYR A 335 19.49 -23.06 -7.85
CA TYR A 335 19.91 -22.39 -9.08
C TYR A 335 21.43 -22.24 -9.08
N GLU A 336 22.01 -22.21 -10.27
CA GLU A 336 23.44 -22.09 -10.49
C GLU A 336 23.73 -20.79 -11.24
N VAL A 337 24.74 -20.06 -10.78
CA VAL A 337 25.21 -18.84 -11.43
C VAL A 337 26.64 -19.05 -11.91
N SER A 338 26.84 -18.93 -13.23
CA SER A 338 28.15 -19.01 -13.88
C SER A 338 28.59 -17.63 -14.40
N PHE A 339 29.81 -17.22 -14.06
CA PHE A 339 30.34 -15.89 -14.39
C PHE A 339 31.87 -15.92 -14.58
N PRO A 340 32.47 -14.93 -15.26
CA PRO A 340 33.92 -14.89 -15.50
C PRO A 340 34.74 -14.85 -14.19
N GLU A 341 35.84 -15.59 -14.12
CA GLU A 341 36.67 -15.69 -12.90
C GLU A 341 37.24 -14.34 -12.42
N ASP A 342 37.47 -13.40 -13.33
CA ASP A 342 38.01 -12.06 -13.05
C ASP A 342 36.97 -11.06 -12.55
N THR A 343 35.72 -11.49 -12.39
CA THR A 343 34.61 -10.65 -11.92
C THR A 343 34.11 -11.06 -10.53
N MET A 344 33.59 -10.08 -9.79
CA MET A 344 32.87 -10.31 -8.53
C MET A 344 31.39 -10.00 -8.72
N LEU A 345 30.53 -10.88 -8.19
CA LEU A 345 29.10 -10.61 -8.11
C LEU A 345 28.84 -9.51 -7.07
N THR A 346 27.91 -8.62 -7.38
CA THR A 346 27.52 -7.50 -6.49
C THR A 346 26.82 -8.00 -5.23
N ASP A 347 26.24 -9.21 -5.29
CA ASP A 347 25.62 -9.91 -4.16
C ASP A 347 25.98 -11.40 -4.25
N PRO A 348 26.88 -11.93 -3.40
CA PRO A 348 27.19 -13.36 -3.38
C PRO A 348 25.98 -14.16 -2.86
N LEU A 349 25.73 -15.32 -3.48
CA LEU A 349 24.47 -16.10 -3.37
C LEU A 349 24.02 -16.50 -1.96
#